data_AF-A0A1V4QDX6-F1
#
_entry.id   AF-A0A1V4QDX6-F1
#
_cell.length_a   1.000
_cell.length_b   1.000
_cell.length_c   1.000
_cell.angle_alpha   90.00
_cell.angle_beta   90.00
_cell.angle_gamma   90.00
#
_symmetry.space_group_name_H-M   'P 1'
#
loop_
_entity.id
_entity.type
_entity.pdbx_description
1 polymer ?
#
loop_
_entity_poly.entity_id
_entity_poly.type
_entity_poly.pdbx_seq_one_letter_code
_entity_poly.pdbx_strand_id
1 'polypeptide(L)'
;MLEALETFPAVDYKTETDESNALCADVHTDPNTKKVLEVANDIPAYIYVLINTDAGPKIFIGGIYDYYEFTQPLSKRLTDEEWQKLSPKPEKPSWIKFFVQE
;
A
#
# COMPACT_ATOMS: atom_id res chain seq x y z
N MET A 1 -1.62 -2.96 -37.64
CA MET A 1 -2.98 -3.41 -37.28
C MET A 1 -2.94 -3.73 -35.79
N LEU A 2 -3.23 -2.72 -34.97
CA LEU A 2 -3.49 -2.86 -33.55
C LEU A 2 -5.01 -2.73 -33.45
N GLU A 3 -5.67 -3.80 -33.04
CA GLU A 3 -7.12 -3.83 -32.86
C GLU A 3 -7.51 -2.77 -31.84
N ALA A 4 -8.59 -2.05 -32.17
CA ALA A 4 -9.04 -0.88 -31.43
C ALA A 4 -9.34 -1.25 -29.97
N LEU A 5 -8.80 -0.49 -29.03
CA LEU A 5 -9.33 -0.45 -27.67
C LEU A 5 -10.77 0.06 -27.76
N GLU A 6 -11.74 -0.83 -27.58
CA GLU A 6 -13.12 -0.43 -27.35
C GLU A 6 -13.24 0.10 -25.93
N THR A 7 -13.33 1.42 -25.80
CA THR A 7 -13.68 2.07 -24.53
C THR A 7 -15.19 2.07 -24.41
N PHE A 8 -15.73 1.27 -23.49
CA PHE A 8 -17.14 1.40 -23.09
C PHE A 8 -17.37 2.76 -22.45
N PRO A 9 -18.58 3.36 -22.57
CA PRO A 9 -18.89 4.58 -21.84
C PRO A 9 -18.73 4.31 -20.35
N ALA A 10 -17.61 4.77 -19.80
CA ALA A 10 -17.39 4.75 -18.37
C ALA A 10 -18.40 5.72 -17.76
N VAL A 11 -19.40 5.17 -17.09
CA VAL A 11 -20.07 5.95 -16.05
C VAL A 11 -18.97 6.38 -15.09
N ASP A 12 -18.87 7.68 -14.82
CA ASP A 12 -17.84 8.26 -13.94
C ASP A 12 -18.13 7.83 -12.49
N TYR A 13 -17.80 6.57 -12.18
CA TYR A 13 -17.81 6.02 -10.84
C TYR A 13 -16.51 6.42 -10.15
N LYS A 14 -16.30 7.73 -9.96
CA LYS A 14 -15.20 8.23 -9.15
C LYS A 14 -15.69 8.44 -7.73
N THR A 15 -15.02 7.80 -6.80
CA THR A 15 -15.17 8.04 -5.37
C THR A 15 -13.99 8.87 -4.87
N GLU A 16 -14.12 9.55 -3.73
CA GLU A 16 -12.98 10.23 -3.10
C GLU A 16 -11.81 9.25 -2.82
N THR A 17 -12.11 7.96 -2.67
CA THR A 17 -11.15 6.86 -2.51
C THR A 17 -10.20 6.73 -3.71
N ASP A 18 -10.66 7.02 -4.93
CA ASP A 18 -9.86 6.89 -6.17
C ASP A 18 -8.78 7.99 -6.32
N GLU A 19 -8.84 9.05 -5.51
CA GLU A 19 -7.80 10.08 -5.46
C GLU A 19 -6.62 9.69 -4.54
N SER A 20 -6.80 8.65 -3.71
CA SER A 20 -5.80 8.14 -2.79
C SER A 20 -5.19 6.83 -3.29
N ASN A 21 -3.88 6.69 -3.14
CA ASN A 21 -3.19 5.44 -3.43
C ASN A 21 -3.23 4.44 -2.26
N ALA A 22 -3.79 4.83 -1.11
CA ALA A 22 -3.79 4.03 0.12
C ALA A 22 -4.91 2.98 0.08
N LEU A 23 -4.51 1.71 0.21
CA LEU A 23 -5.39 0.54 0.17
C LEU A 23 -5.14 -0.36 1.38
N CYS A 24 -6.14 -1.15 1.74
CA CYS A 24 -6.09 -2.15 2.80
C CYS A 24 -6.62 -3.49 2.27
N ALA A 25 -6.00 -4.59 2.71
CA ALA A 25 -6.41 -5.93 2.32
C ALA A 25 -6.28 -6.93 3.48
N ASP A 26 -7.33 -7.73 3.64
CA ASP A 26 -7.29 -8.96 4.45
C ASP A 26 -6.38 -9.99 3.78
N VAL A 27 -5.32 -10.43 4.47
CA VAL A 27 -4.43 -11.50 3.98
C VAL A 27 -4.62 -12.82 4.72
N HIS A 28 -5.17 -12.78 5.94
CA HIS A 28 -5.49 -13.98 6.71
C HIS A 28 -6.67 -13.74 7.67
N THR A 29 -7.43 -14.81 7.92
CA THR A 29 -8.50 -14.83 8.94
C THR A 29 -8.28 -16.01 9.87
N ASP A 30 -8.21 -15.75 11.18
CA ASP A 30 -8.20 -16.78 12.23
C ASP A 30 -9.60 -16.88 12.88
N PRO A 31 -10.38 -17.94 12.57
CA PRO A 31 -11.71 -18.12 13.12
C PRO A 31 -11.73 -18.43 14.63
N ASN A 32 -10.64 -19.00 15.17
CA ASN A 32 -10.59 -19.41 16.58
C ASN A 32 -10.48 -18.21 17.50
N THR A 33 -9.58 -17.27 17.16
CA THR A 33 -9.42 -16.02 17.92
C THR A 33 -10.32 -14.90 17.43
N LYS A 34 -11.07 -15.11 16.34
CA LYS A 34 -11.93 -14.12 15.68
C LYS A 34 -11.14 -12.85 15.30
N LYS A 35 -9.96 -13.04 14.73
CA LYS A 35 -9.09 -11.95 14.27
C LYS A 35 -8.77 -12.10 12.78
N VAL A 36 -8.43 -10.98 12.16
CA VAL A 36 -7.89 -10.90 10.81
C VAL A 36 -6.49 -10.32 10.87
N LEU A 37 -5.65 -10.73 9.93
CA LEU A 37 -4.41 -10.04 9.59
C LEU A 37 -4.69 -9.21 8.34
N GLU A 38 -4.52 -7.91 8.49
CA GLU A 38 -4.65 -6.94 7.41
C GLU A 38 -3.28 -6.36 7.07
N VAL A 39 -3.05 -6.16 5.79
CA VAL A 39 -1.91 -5.39 5.28
C VAL A 39 -2.43 -4.17 4.56
N ALA A 40 -1.67 -3.08 4.62
CA ALA A 40 -2.08 -1.85 3.98
C ALA A 40 -0.87 -1.03 3.51
N ASN A 41 -1.12 -0.12 2.59
CA ASN A 41 -0.17 0.92 2.20
C ASN A 41 -0.76 2.31 2.45
N ASP A 42 0.08 3.33 2.45
CA ASP A 42 -0.37 4.71 2.57
C ASP A 42 0.29 5.56 1.48
N ILE A 43 0.72 6.78 1.82
CA ILE A 43 1.46 7.66 0.91
C ILE A 43 2.74 6.95 0.43
N PRO A 44 2.96 6.81 -0.89
CA PRO A 44 4.19 6.23 -1.42
C PRO A 44 5.43 6.97 -0.91
N ALA A 45 6.45 6.20 -0.54
CA ALA A 45 7.75 6.69 -0.13
C ALA A 45 8.73 6.71 -1.33
N TYR A 46 9.89 7.34 -1.12
CA TYR A 46 11.01 7.28 -2.06
C TYR A 46 11.98 6.17 -1.66
N ILE A 47 12.41 5.39 -2.64
CA ILE A 47 13.57 4.50 -2.51
C ILE A 47 14.78 5.11 -3.21
N TYR A 48 15.93 5.05 -2.54
CA TYR A 48 17.22 5.46 -3.07
C TYR A 48 18.11 4.23 -3.23
N VAL A 49 18.64 4.01 -4.43
CA VAL A 49 19.51 2.87 -4.74
C VAL A 49 20.84 3.37 -5.25
N LEU A 50 21.92 3.06 -4.52
CA LEU A 50 23.29 3.31 -4.98
C LEU A 50 23.77 2.12 -5.80
N ILE A 51 24.09 2.35 -7.07
CA ILE A 51 24.61 1.32 -7.98
C ILE A 51 26.00 1.74 -8.44
N ASN A 52 26.97 0.84 -8.28
CA ASN A 52 28.30 1.00 -8.87
C ASN A 52 28.23 0.59 -10.35
N THR A 53 28.48 1.55 -11.24
CA THR A 53 28.57 1.32 -12.69
C THR A 53 30.02 1.46 -13.16
N ASP A 54 30.31 1.06 -14.41
CA ASP A 54 31.64 1.26 -15.02
C ASP A 54 32.04 2.74 -15.09
N ALA A 55 31.07 3.66 -15.05
CA ALA A 55 31.29 5.11 -15.02
C ALA A 55 31.35 5.69 -13.58
N GLY A 56 31.37 4.83 -12.55
CA GLY A 56 31.36 5.21 -11.13
C GLY A 56 30.02 4.99 -10.42
N PRO A 57 29.92 5.32 -9.12
CA PRO A 57 28.70 5.20 -8.33
C PRO A 57 27.61 6.15 -8.83
N LYS A 58 26.38 5.65 -8.97
CA LYS A 58 25.19 6.42 -9.36
C LYS A 58 24.05 6.18 -8.39
N ILE A 59 23.25 7.21 -8.13
CA ILE A 59 22.03 7.10 -7.33
C ILE A 59 20.83 7.04 -8.26
N PHE A 60 19.96 6.07 -8.02
CA PHE A 60 18.65 5.93 -8.65
C PHE A 60 17.58 6.22 -7.62
N ILE A 61 16.53 6.91 -8.03
CA ILE A 61 15.40 7.30 -7.19
C ILE A 61 14.14 6.73 -7.81
N GLY A 62 13.33 6.05 -7.00
CA GLY A 62 12.03 5.51 -7.42
C GLY A 62 10.97 5.70 -6.35
N GLY A 63 9.72 5.44 -6.72
CA GLY A 63 8.61 5.32 -5.76
C GLY A 63 8.53 3.89 -5.22
N ILE A 64 8.20 3.76 -3.94
CA ILE A 64 7.89 2.49 -3.28
C ILE A 64 6.64 2.68 -2.43
N TYR A 65 5.78 1.67 -2.36
CA TYR A 65 4.65 1.71 -1.45
C TYR A 65 5.10 1.48 -0.02
N ASP A 66 4.49 2.22 0.90
CA ASP A 66 4.63 1.97 2.32
C ASP A 66 3.96 0.65 2.72
N TYR A 67 4.35 0.07 3.86
CA TYR A 67 3.81 -1.21 4.32
C TYR A 67 3.40 -1.15 5.79
N TYR A 68 2.17 -1.55 6.03
CA TYR A 68 1.57 -1.78 7.33
C TYR A 68 1.09 -3.22 7.39
N GLU A 69 1.22 -3.84 8.57
CA GLU A 69 0.69 -5.16 8.85
C GLU A 69 0.27 -5.20 10.31
N PHE A 70 -1.00 -5.50 10.53
CA PHE A 70 -1.61 -5.44 11.86
C PHE A 70 -2.80 -6.37 11.97
N THR A 71 -3.18 -6.72 13.20
CA THR A 71 -4.34 -7.57 13.45
C THR A 71 -5.53 -6.76 13.95
N GLN A 72 -6.73 -7.05 13.43
CA GLN A 72 -8.00 -6.48 13.91
C GLN A 72 -9.00 -7.59 14.29
N PRO A 73 -10.01 -7.30 15.13
CA PRO A 73 -11.16 -8.19 15.30
C PRO A 73 -11.86 -8.43 13.96
N LEU A 74 -12.34 -9.66 13.73
CA LEU A 74 -13.07 -10.06 12.52
C LEU A 74 -14.25 -9.15 12.17
N SER A 75 -14.89 -8.57 13.18
CA SER A 75 -16.04 -7.67 13.04
C SER A 75 -15.66 -6.22 12.74
N LYS A 76 -14.36 -5.91 12.62
CA LYS A 76 -13.79 -4.58 12.41
C LYS A 76 -12.78 -4.59 11.26
N ARG A 77 -13.02 -5.42 10.24
CA ARG A 77 -12.30 -5.35 8.97
C ARG A 77 -12.45 -3.96 8.38
N LEU A 78 -11.37 -3.42 7.85
CA LEU A 78 -11.32 -2.09 7.29
C LEU A 78 -11.63 -2.13 5.81
N THR A 79 -12.45 -1.18 5.35
CA THR A 79 -12.47 -0.79 3.94
C THR A 79 -11.33 0.20 3.65
N ASP A 80 -11.07 0.46 2.36
CA ASP A 80 -10.08 1.47 1.96
C ASP A 80 -10.43 2.85 2.54
N GLU A 81 -11.71 3.24 2.57
CA GLU A 81 -12.16 4.51 3.15
C GLU A 81 -11.90 4.59 4.66
N GLU A 82 -12.14 3.50 5.39
CA GLU A 82 -11.90 3.43 6.82
C GLU A 82 -10.39 3.48 7.11
N TRP A 83 -9.59 2.77 6.31
CA TRP A 83 -8.14 2.83 6.37
C TRP A 83 -7.62 4.23 6.10
N GLN A 84 -8.07 4.90 5.04
CA GLN A 84 -7.67 6.26 4.67
C GLN A 84 -7.97 7.29 5.78
N LYS A 85 -9.08 7.12 6.50
CA LYS A 85 -9.49 8.01 7.61
C LYS A 85 -8.83 7.66 8.95
N LEU A 86 -8.23 6.48 9.09
CA LEU A 86 -7.65 6.00 10.34
C LEU A 86 -6.44 6.88 10.75
N SER A 87 -6.53 7.51 11.91
CA SER A 87 -5.45 8.30 12.50
C SER A 87 -5.46 8.17 14.04
N PRO A 88 -4.33 7.82 14.68
CA PRO A 88 -3.05 7.47 14.07
C PRO A 88 -3.11 6.13 13.33
N LYS A 89 -2.26 5.98 12.30
CA LYS A 89 -2.04 4.69 11.65
C LYS A 89 -1.40 3.70 12.64
N PRO A 90 -1.61 2.38 12.48
CA PRO A 90 -0.93 1.36 13.28
C PRO A 90 0.59 1.49 13.18
N GLU A 91 1.29 1.00 14.20
CA GLU A 91 2.75 0.89 14.13
C GLU A 91 3.17 -0.04 13.00
N LYS A 92 4.22 0.37 12.28
CA LYS A 92 4.81 -0.46 11.24
C LYS A 92 5.52 -1.67 11.84
N PRO A 93 5.55 -2.81 11.12
CA PRO A 93 6.32 -3.97 11.55
C PRO A 93 7.78 -3.62 11.82
N SER A 94 8.34 -4.19 12.89
CA SER A 94 9.70 -3.87 13.33
C SER A 94 10.77 -4.16 12.27
N TRP A 95 10.53 -5.13 11.38
CA TRP A 95 11.45 -5.50 10.32
C TRP A 95 11.59 -4.43 9.22
N ILE A 96 10.64 -3.50 9.09
CA ILE A 96 10.75 -2.40 8.11
C ILE A 96 11.93 -1.48 8.42
N LYS A 97 12.34 -1.40 9.69
CA LYS A 97 13.47 -0.57 10.14
C LYS A 97 14.80 -0.94 9.47
N PHE A 98 14.91 -2.12 8.86
CA PHE A 98 16.10 -2.49 8.08
C PHE A 98 16.17 -1.79 6.71
N PHE A 99 15.05 -1.23 6.24
CA PHE A 99 14.92 -0.67 4.89
C PHE A 99 14.60 0.84 4.88
N VAL A 100 14.18 1.39 6.02
CA VAL A 100 13.73 2.79 6.13
C VAL A 100 14.72 3.58 6.99
N GLN A 101 15.03 4.79 6.54
CA GLN A 101 15.79 5.77 7.30
C GLN A 101 14.80 6.77 7.93
N GLU A 102 14.89 6.96 9.26
CA GLU A 102 14.08 7.92 10.02
C GLU A 102 14.58 9.37 9.89
#